data_AF-A0A954HLQ7-F1
#
_entry.id   AF-A0A954HLQ7-F1
#
_cell.length_a   1.000
_cell.length_b   1.000
_cell.length_c   1.000
_cell.angle_alpha   90.00
_cell.angle_beta   90.00
_cell.angle_gamma   90.00
#
_symmetry.space_group_name_H-M   'P 1'
#
loop_
_entity.id
_entity.type
_entity.pdbx_description
1 polymer ?
#
loop_
_entity_poly.entity_id
_entity_poly.type
_entity_poly.pdbx_seq_one_letter_code
_entity_poly.pdbx_strand_id
1 'polypeptide(L)'
;MSAVETQVERLSTSSLKKPEHGQRRKAVVEELLADIFQGRLQPGEHLVIRSLARRFDMSPTPIREALVTLEGIGIVDIAPNCGAVVRKVTVTDVREVCQVRRALECAAVKLACGRIPLLDLHELADACRRRMSQGTPGRHSALSATTDTAAMTDTAAMTDTVDDFEAGDSRADDENTGSDDIEAAIRDARDLDSRLHDLIADSCGNRFLCSELCRMKLLFRTFRDVAWDRRSVRDLPRFAEEAREHLAIIDGLLNGDSTAASRAMSRHIYSGMKYWSRGLPQ
;
A
#
# COMPACT_ATOMS: atom_id res chain seq x y z
N MET A 1 21.01 -47.98 -13.62
CA MET A 1 20.87 -47.53 -12.21
C MET A 1 22.10 -46.74 -11.81
N SER A 2 22.14 -45.42 -11.84
CA SER A 2 21.37 -44.40 -12.52
C SER A 2 22.23 -43.16 -12.33
N ALA A 3 22.57 -42.45 -13.41
CA ALA A 3 23.27 -41.16 -13.37
C ALA A 3 22.44 -40.03 -12.72
N VAL A 4 21.47 -40.40 -11.87
CA VAL A 4 20.52 -39.54 -11.16
C VAL A 4 20.97 -39.30 -9.72
N GLU A 5 21.80 -40.16 -9.12
CA GLU A 5 22.27 -39.96 -7.73
C GLU A 5 23.39 -38.91 -7.60
N THR A 6 24.13 -38.60 -8.67
CA THR A 6 25.21 -37.58 -8.64
C THR A 6 24.71 -36.14 -8.91
N GLN A 7 23.39 -35.96 -8.99
CA GLN A 7 22.74 -34.67 -9.26
C GLN A 7 21.95 -34.13 -8.06
N VAL A 8 21.73 -34.93 -7.01
CA VAL A 8 20.99 -34.52 -5.80
C VAL A 8 21.88 -33.74 -4.80
N GLU A 9 23.21 -33.88 -4.85
CA GLU A 9 24.14 -33.08 -4.02
C GLU A 9 24.51 -31.70 -4.61
N ARG A 10 24.02 -31.36 -5.81
CA ARG A 10 24.34 -30.08 -6.48
C ARG A 10 23.30 -28.97 -6.31
N LEU A 11 22.25 -29.19 -5.52
CA LEU A 11 21.20 -28.20 -5.26
C LEU A 11 21.23 -27.57 -3.86
N SER A 12 22.22 -27.89 -3.03
CA SER A 12 22.36 -27.35 -1.68
C SER A 12 23.55 -26.42 -1.51
N THR A 13 23.68 -25.40 -2.36
CA THR A 13 24.28 -24.10 -2.00
C THR A 13 23.96 -23.08 -3.10
N SER A 14 22.69 -22.64 -3.18
CA SER A 14 22.44 -21.31 -3.76
C SER A 14 22.98 -20.29 -2.76
N SER A 15 24.27 -20.01 -2.90
CA SER A 15 24.99 -19.00 -2.14
C SER A 15 24.36 -17.65 -2.49
N LEU A 16 23.46 -17.17 -1.61
CA LEU A 16 23.08 -15.77 -1.57
C LEU A 16 24.39 -14.98 -1.40
N LYS A 17 24.86 -14.38 -2.50
CA LYS A 17 26.06 -13.54 -2.51
C LYS A 17 25.96 -12.54 -1.36
N LYS A 18 26.88 -12.64 -0.39
CA LYS A 18 26.96 -11.68 0.72
C LYS A 18 27.03 -10.27 0.11
N PRO A 19 26.11 -9.35 0.44
CA PRO A 19 26.10 -8.02 -0.14
C PRO A 19 27.44 -7.32 0.12
N GLU A 20 27.91 -6.52 -0.85
CA GLU A 20 29.10 -5.67 -0.67
C GLU A 20 28.96 -4.79 0.58
N HIS A 21 30.07 -4.36 1.20
CA HIS A 21 30.05 -3.69 2.50
C HIS A 21 29.09 -2.47 2.56
N GLY A 22 28.98 -1.67 1.48
CA GLY A 22 28.03 -0.55 1.41
C GLY A 22 26.56 -0.97 1.23
N GLN A 23 26.32 -2.18 0.70
CA GLN A 23 24.98 -2.72 0.45
C GLN A 23 24.41 -3.43 1.68
N ARG A 24 25.25 -3.89 2.61
CA ARG A 24 24.83 -4.59 3.84
C ARG A 24 23.91 -3.75 4.72
N ARG A 25 24.30 -2.50 5.00
CA ARG A 25 23.46 -1.56 5.77
C ARG A 25 22.12 -1.34 5.08
N LYS A 26 22.14 -1.11 3.77
CA LYS A 26 20.94 -0.87 2.96
C LYS A 26 19.99 -2.09 3.02
N ALA A 27 20.53 -3.30 2.85
CA ALA A 27 19.75 -4.53 2.93
C ALA A 27 19.11 -4.73 4.32
N VAL A 28 19.84 -4.43 5.40
CA VAL A 28 19.28 -4.52 6.78
C VAL A 28 18.17 -3.49 6.97
N VAL A 29 18.35 -2.26 6.49
CA VAL A 29 17.31 -1.22 6.55
C VAL A 29 16.07 -1.66 5.78
N GLU A 30 16.22 -2.12 4.54
CA GLU A 30 15.11 -2.56 3.68
C GLU A 30 14.34 -3.74 4.29
N GLU A 31 15.03 -4.75 4.80
CA GLU A 31 14.41 -5.92 5.43
C GLU A 31 13.67 -5.54 6.72
N LEU A 32 14.29 -4.74 7.60
CA LEU A 32 13.63 -4.31 8.85
C LEU A 32 12.41 -3.44 8.56
N LEU A 33 12.45 -2.58 7.55
CA LEU A 33 11.27 -1.81 7.12
C LEU A 33 10.19 -2.74 6.59
N ALA A 34 10.54 -3.72 5.76
CA ALA A 34 9.59 -4.71 5.27
C ALA A 34 8.93 -5.47 6.43
N ASP A 35 9.70 -5.90 7.42
CA ASP A 35 9.18 -6.57 8.61
C ASP A 35 8.23 -5.68 9.41
N ILE A 36 8.57 -4.41 9.64
CA ILE A 36 7.72 -3.47 10.36
C ILE A 36 6.43 -3.22 9.58
N PHE A 37 6.52 -3.02 8.26
CA PHE A 37 5.36 -2.72 7.41
C PHE A 37 4.45 -3.93 7.22
N GLN A 38 5.00 -5.14 7.28
CA GLN A 38 4.24 -6.39 7.22
C GLN A 38 3.78 -6.86 8.61
N GLY A 39 4.05 -6.09 9.67
CA GLY A 39 3.65 -6.42 11.04
C GLY A 39 4.42 -7.60 11.66
N ARG A 40 5.52 -8.04 11.04
CA ARG A 40 6.42 -9.04 11.67
C ARG A 40 7.17 -8.46 12.86
N LEU A 41 7.45 -7.15 12.83
CA LEU A 41 7.98 -6.39 13.96
C LEU A 41 6.91 -5.40 14.43
N GLN A 42 6.51 -5.51 15.70
CA GLN A 42 5.37 -4.77 16.24
C GLN A 42 5.78 -3.43 16.86
N PRO A 43 4.90 -2.41 16.85
CA PRO A 43 5.16 -1.16 17.56
C PRO A 43 5.45 -1.39 19.06
N GLY A 44 6.58 -0.87 19.54
CA GLY A 44 7.10 -1.10 20.89
C GLY A 44 7.98 -2.34 21.04
N GLU A 45 8.21 -3.13 19.99
CA GLU A 45 9.09 -4.29 20.03
C GLU A 45 10.57 -3.89 20.13
N HIS A 46 11.33 -4.63 20.94
CA HIS A 46 12.76 -4.41 21.11
C HIS A 46 13.60 -5.09 20.02
N LEU A 47 14.32 -4.28 19.26
CA LEU A 47 15.27 -4.69 18.23
C LEU A 47 16.66 -4.88 18.84
N VAL A 48 16.93 -6.10 19.32
CA VAL A 48 18.20 -6.43 19.97
C VAL A 48 19.30 -6.66 18.93
N ILE A 49 20.38 -5.86 19.00
CA ILE A 49 21.49 -5.90 18.02
C ILE A 49 22.08 -7.30 17.84
N ARG A 50 22.32 -8.03 18.95
CA ARG A 50 22.89 -9.38 18.90
C ARG A 50 21.99 -10.37 18.17
N SER A 51 20.67 -10.23 18.34
CA SER A 51 19.68 -11.08 17.67
C SER A 51 19.66 -10.79 16.17
N LEU A 52 19.60 -9.51 15.80
CA LEU A 52 19.64 -9.09 14.40
C LEU A 52 20.96 -9.47 13.70
N ALA A 53 22.10 -9.29 14.36
CA ALA A 53 23.40 -9.70 13.83
C ALA A 53 23.43 -11.19 13.46
N ARG A 54 22.83 -12.05 14.30
CA ARG A 54 22.69 -13.48 14.02
C ARG A 54 21.71 -13.74 12.86
N ARG A 55 20.56 -13.06 12.84
CA ARG A 55 19.56 -13.20 11.78
C ARG A 55 20.13 -12.86 10.40
N PHE A 56 20.92 -11.80 10.31
CA PHE A 56 21.47 -11.32 9.04
C PHE A 56 22.84 -11.94 8.67
N ASP A 57 23.42 -12.79 9.53
CA ASP A 57 24.81 -13.29 9.40
C ASP A 57 25.83 -12.14 9.20
N MET A 58 25.72 -11.11 10.05
CA MET A 58 26.56 -9.91 9.99
C MET A 58 27.16 -9.56 11.36
N SER A 59 28.23 -8.75 11.34
CA SER A 59 28.77 -8.18 12.58
C SER A 59 27.79 -7.14 13.18
N PRO A 60 27.92 -6.78 14.47
CA PRO A 60 27.06 -5.77 15.10
C PRO A 60 27.14 -4.37 14.48
N THR A 61 28.24 -4.02 13.80
CA THR A 61 28.47 -2.69 13.21
C THR A 61 27.44 -2.31 12.15
N PRO A 62 27.23 -3.08 11.05
CA PRO A 62 26.19 -2.76 10.05
C PRO A 62 24.77 -2.76 10.63
N ILE A 63 24.51 -3.56 11.66
CA ILE A 63 23.21 -3.55 12.36
C ILE A 63 23.01 -2.22 13.09
N ARG A 64 24.02 -1.76 13.85
CA ARG A 64 23.97 -0.47 14.56
C ARG A 64 23.77 0.68 13.58
N GLU A 65 24.50 0.69 12.47
CA GLU A 65 24.35 1.72 11.42
C GLU A 65 22.95 1.73 10.79
N ALA A 66 22.38 0.54 10.56
CA ALA A 66 21.01 0.42 10.06
C ALA A 66 20.00 0.97 11.08
N LEU A 67 20.15 0.65 12.37
CA LEU A 67 19.28 1.18 13.43
C LEU A 67 19.39 2.71 13.57
N VAL A 68 20.60 3.29 13.47
CA VAL A 68 20.79 4.76 13.43
C VAL A 68 20.12 5.37 12.20
N THR A 69 20.19 4.70 11.05
CA THR A 69 19.49 5.15 9.84
C THR A 69 17.97 5.18 10.06
N LEU A 70 17.42 4.11 10.64
CA LEU A 70 15.99 4.01 10.95
C LEU A 70 15.54 5.03 12.01
N GLU A 71 16.38 5.32 13.01
CA GLU A 71 16.13 6.38 13.98
C GLU A 71 16.09 7.76 13.31
N GLY A 72 17.03 8.05 12.41
CA GLY A 72 17.04 9.31 11.65
C GLY A 72 15.83 9.49 10.72
N ILE A 73 15.17 8.40 10.34
CA ILE A 73 13.90 8.41 9.60
C ILE A 73 12.69 8.56 10.56
N GLY A 74 12.85 8.20 11.84
CA GLY A 74 11.79 8.24 12.86
C GLY A 74 11.03 6.92 13.02
N ILE A 75 11.61 5.80 12.60
CA ILE A 75 10.98 4.47 12.61
C ILE A 75 11.20 3.74 13.94
N VAL A 76 12.35 3.97 14.56
CA VAL A 76 12.76 3.34 15.81
C VAL A 76 13.35 4.39 16.73
N ASP A 77 13.33 4.13 18.03
CA ASP A 77 14.04 4.92 19.04
C ASP A 77 15.22 4.10 19.57
N ILE A 78 16.44 4.65 19.55
CA ILE A 78 17.60 3.93 20.08
C ILE A 78 17.55 3.91 21.62
N ALA A 79 17.55 2.71 22.19
CA ALA A 79 17.61 2.50 23.63
C ALA A 79 19.07 2.37 24.08
N PRO A 80 19.51 3.09 25.13
CA PRO A 80 20.86 2.97 25.66
C PRO A 80 21.21 1.50 25.97
N ASN A 81 22.36 1.04 25.47
CA ASN A 81 22.94 -0.29 25.72
C ASN A 81 22.12 -1.51 25.28
N CYS A 82 20.94 -1.35 24.66
CA CYS A 82 20.01 -2.45 24.38
C CYS A 82 19.63 -2.64 22.91
N GLY A 83 19.92 -1.67 22.03
CA GLY A 83 19.54 -1.70 20.62
C GLY A 83 18.54 -0.60 20.30
N ALA A 84 17.43 -0.92 19.65
CA ALA A 84 16.37 0.05 19.35
C ALA A 84 14.99 -0.51 19.72
N VAL A 85 13.98 0.36 19.75
CA VAL A 85 12.58 -0.01 19.95
C VAL A 85 11.78 0.50 18.75
N VAL A 86 10.92 -0.32 18.17
CA VAL A 86 10.03 0.12 17.09
C VAL A 86 9.11 1.22 17.64
N ARG A 87 9.10 2.40 17.01
CA ARG A 87 8.32 3.53 17.51
C ARG A 87 6.83 3.22 17.47
N LYS A 88 6.10 3.60 18.52
CA LYS A 88 4.63 3.60 18.51
C LYS A 88 4.13 4.87 17.85
N VAL A 89 3.27 4.74 16.85
CA VAL A 89 2.69 5.86 16.12
C VAL A 89 1.43 6.34 16.85
N THR A 90 1.39 7.61 17.22
CA THR A 90 0.21 8.26 17.81
C THR A 90 -0.55 9.08 16.78
N VAL A 91 -1.79 9.46 17.11
CA VAL A 91 -2.56 10.44 16.33
C VAL A 91 -1.81 11.78 16.22
N THR A 92 -1.11 12.16 17.30
CA THR A 92 -0.30 13.37 17.34
C THR A 92 0.85 13.30 16.33
N ASP A 93 1.59 12.19 16.29
CA ASP A 93 2.68 11.99 15.32
C ASP A 93 2.18 12.10 13.87
N VAL A 94 1.06 11.44 13.54
CA VAL A 94 0.47 11.52 12.20
C VAL A 94 0.08 12.95 11.85
N ARG A 95 -0.53 13.68 12.79
CA ARG A 95 -0.92 15.08 12.56
C ARG A 95 0.29 15.96 12.28
N GLU A 96 1.33 15.87 13.10
CA GLU A 96 2.54 16.69 12.96
C GLU A 96 3.28 16.38 11.66
N VAL A 97 3.46 15.11 11.32
CA VAL A 97 4.07 14.70 10.05
C VAL A 97 3.23 15.17 8.85
N CYS A 98 1.90 15.04 8.91
CA CYS A 98 1.03 15.51 7.85
C CYS A 98 1.04 17.05 7.69
N GLN A 99 1.30 17.82 8.75
CA GLN A 99 1.48 19.27 8.63
C GLN A 99 2.71 19.62 7.79
N VAL A 100 3.84 18.95 8.05
CA VAL A 100 5.07 19.13 7.26
C VAL A 100 4.88 18.63 5.83
N ARG A 101 4.29 17.44 5.65
CA ARG A 101 3.95 16.86 4.33
C ARG A 101 3.12 17.81 3.49
N ARG A 102 2.09 18.39 4.09
CA ARG A 102 1.23 19.35 3.42
C ARG A 102 1.99 20.58 2.94
N ALA A 103 2.90 21.11 3.75
CA ALA A 103 3.71 22.26 3.36
C ALA A 103 4.62 21.94 2.15
N LEU A 104 5.31 20.80 2.21
CA LEU A 104 6.26 20.40 1.17
C LEU A 104 5.57 19.97 -0.13
N GLU A 105 4.54 19.12 -0.07
CA GLU A 105 3.85 18.65 -1.28
C GLU A 105 3.06 19.76 -1.97
N CYS A 106 2.47 20.70 -1.21
CA CYS A 106 1.84 21.87 -1.81
C CYS A 106 2.85 22.74 -2.57
N ALA A 107 4.06 22.91 -2.02
CA ALA A 107 5.13 23.61 -2.73
C ALA A 107 5.58 22.83 -3.97
N ALA A 108 5.73 21.51 -3.87
CA ALA A 108 6.14 20.65 -4.99
C ALA A 108 5.12 20.67 -6.13
N VAL A 109 3.82 20.58 -5.83
CA VAL A 109 2.73 20.69 -6.82
C VAL A 109 2.81 22.00 -7.58
N LYS A 110 3.01 23.12 -6.87
CA LYS A 110 3.13 24.44 -7.52
C LYS A 110 4.32 24.51 -8.47
N LEU A 111 5.45 23.94 -8.05
CA LEU A 111 6.67 23.93 -8.85
C LEU A 111 6.60 22.92 -10.03
N ALA A 112 5.89 21.81 -9.86
CA ALA A 112 5.75 20.78 -10.89
C ALA A 112 4.74 21.18 -11.99
N CYS A 113 3.85 22.12 -11.70
CA CYS A 113 2.87 22.64 -12.65
C CYS A 113 3.55 23.17 -13.92
N GLY A 114 3.14 22.66 -15.08
CA GLY A 114 3.75 22.97 -16.38
C GLY A 114 5.08 22.27 -16.68
N ARG A 115 5.57 21.39 -15.79
CA ARG A 115 6.81 20.59 -15.98
C ARG A 115 6.53 19.10 -16.18
N ILE A 116 5.42 18.61 -15.66
CA ILE A 116 5.01 17.21 -15.81
C ILE A 116 4.58 16.97 -17.27
N PRO A 117 5.04 15.89 -17.93
CA PRO A 117 4.55 15.51 -19.24
C PRO A 117 3.03 15.28 -19.25
N LEU A 118 2.33 15.84 -20.23
CA LEU A 118 0.86 15.73 -20.31
C LEU A 118 0.39 14.29 -20.42
N LEU A 119 1.16 13.41 -21.09
CA LEU A 119 0.82 11.99 -21.21
C LEU A 119 0.70 11.33 -19.84
N ASP A 120 1.67 11.55 -18.95
CA ASP A 120 1.68 10.97 -17.60
C ASP A 120 0.46 11.44 -16.77
N LEU A 121 0.06 12.70 -16.91
CA LEU A 121 -1.12 13.24 -16.25
C LEU A 121 -2.42 12.61 -16.77
N HIS A 122 -2.55 12.42 -18.08
CA HIS A 122 -3.73 11.77 -18.66
C HIS A 122 -3.82 10.30 -18.24
N GLU A 123 -2.70 9.57 -18.23
CA GLU A 123 -2.67 8.18 -17.78
C GLU A 123 -3.10 8.04 -16.30
N LEU A 124 -2.62 8.94 -15.43
CA LEU A 124 -3.02 8.97 -14.03
C LEU A 124 -4.49 9.37 -13.87
N ALA A 125 -4.99 10.33 -14.66
CA ALA A 125 -6.40 10.72 -14.64
C ALA A 125 -7.31 9.54 -15.01
N ASP A 126 -6.95 8.80 -16.05
CA ASP A 126 -7.72 7.63 -16.48
C ASP A 126 -7.66 6.49 -15.47
N ALA A 127 -6.52 6.29 -14.80
CA ALA A 127 -6.42 5.35 -13.69
C ALA A 127 -7.34 5.75 -12.52
N CYS A 128 -7.39 7.04 -12.17
CA CYS A 128 -8.30 7.55 -11.14
C CYS A 128 -9.78 7.33 -11.54
N ARG A 129 -10.15 7.63 -12.79
CA ARG A 129 -11.53 7.45 -13.28
C ARG A 129 -11.97 5.99 -13.26
N ARG A 130 -11.13 5.06 -13.73
CA ARG A 130 -11.40 3.61 -13.66
C ARG A 130 -11.66 3.19 -12.21
N ARG A 131 -10.84 3.67 -11.29
CA ARG A 131 -10.98 3.34 -9.87
C ARG A 131 -12.26 3.91 -9.24
N MET A 132 -12.63 5.13 -9.60
CA MET A 132 -13.91 5.71 -9.19
C MET A 132 -15.11 4.88 -9.66
N SER A 133 -15.05 4.32 -10.88
CA SER A 133 -16.13 3.44 -11.38
C SER A 133 -16.17 2.07 -10.69
N GLN A 134 -15.04 1.56 -10.19
CA GLN A 134 -14.95 0.28 -9.47
C GLN A 134 -15.35 0.40 -7.99
N GLY A 135 -15.31 1.60 -7.41
CA GLY A 135 -15.58 1.88 -5.99
C GLY A 135 -17.04 1.77 -5.53
N THR A 136 -17.90 1.12 -6.31
CA THR A 136 -19.30 0.85 -5.93
C THR A 136 -19.53 -0.66 -5.91
N PRO A 137 -19.26 -1.36 -4.79
CA PRO A 137 -19.83 -2.69 -4.60
C PRO A 137 -21.33 -2.51 -4.34
N GLY A 138 -22.10 -2.53 -5.41
CA GLY A 138 -23.55 -2.39 -5.37
C GLY A 138 -24.14 -2.67 -6.75
N ARG A 139 -24.67 -3.89 -6.91
CA ARG A 139 -25.38 -4.45 -8.08
C ARG A 139 -24.48 -5.15 -9.12
N HIS A 140 -23.88 -6.27 -8.73
CA HIS A 140 -23.86 -7.38 -9.68
C HIS A 140 -25.31 -7.71 -10.04
N SER A 141 -25.63 -7.48 -11.31
CA SER A 141 -26.58 -8.26 -12.11
C SER A 141 -27.84 -8.74 -11.40
N ALA A 142 -28.86 -7.89 -11.34
CA ALA A 142 -30.24 -8.36 -11.38
C ALA A 142 -31.00 -7.49 -12.38
N LEU A 143 -31.51 -8.18 -13.41
CA LEU A 143 -32.33 -7.74 -14.54
C LEU A 143 -31.58 -7.15 -15.74
N SER A 144 -30.95 -8.06 -16.48
CA SER A 144 -31.15 -8.16 -17.93
C SER A 144 -32.65 -8.13 -18.26
N ALA A 145 -32.96 -7.45 -19.35
CA ALA A 145 -34.27 -7.32 -19.98
C ALA A 145 -35.07 -8.63 -20.07
N THR A 146 -36.37 -8.53 -19.81
CA THR A 146 -37.38 -9.23 -20.61
C THR A 146 -38.52 -8.25 -20.88
N THR A 147 -38.50 -7.69 -22.07
CA THR A 147 -39.70 -7.21 -22.74
C THR A 147 -40.56 -8.42 -23.08
N ASP A 148 -41.87 -8.23 -22.97
CA ASP A 148 -42.93 -8.86 -23.76
C ASP A 148 -43.64 -10.16 -23.32
N THR A 149 -44.92 -9.92 -22.98
CA THR A 149 -46.16 -10.58 -23.46
C THR A 149 -46.73 -11.80 -22.73
N ALA A 150 -48.06 -11.73 -22.60
CA ALA A 150 -49.02 -12.54 -21.86
C ALA A 150 -49.23 -13.98 -22.36
N ALA A 151 -49.72 -14.87 -21.47
CA ALA A 151 -51.01 -15.56 -21.58
C ALA A 151 -51.20 -16.65 -20.50
N MET A 152 -52.45 -16.78 -20.04
CA MET A 152 -52.99 -17.83 -19.18
C MET A 152 -53.01 -19.20 -19.89
N THR A 153 -52.84 -20.31 -19.17
CA THR A 153 -53.84 -21.40 -19.04
C THR A 153 -53.39 -22.50 -18.07
N ASP A 154 -54.41 -23.19 -17.57
CA ASP A 154 -54.55 -24.13 -16.46
C ASP A 154 -54.10 -25.58 -16.78
N THR A 155 -54.08 -26.42 -15.72
CA THR A 155 -54.31 -27.88 -15.64
C THR A 155 -53.16 -28.77 -15.12
N ALA A 156 -53.54 -29.56 -14.11
CA ALA A 156 -52.78 -30.53 -13.33
C ALA A 156 -52.30 -31.80 -14.08
N ALA A 157 -51.23 -32.43 -13.56
CA ALA A 157 -51.16 -33.89 -13.37
C ALA A 157 -50.01 -34.29 -12.44
N MET A 158 -50.36 -35.20 -11.54
CA MET A 158 -49.55 -35.91 -10.56
C MET A 158 -48.68 -36.97 -11.26
N THR A 159 -47.43 -37.17 -10.85
CA THR A 159 -46.87 -38.52 -10.64
C THR A 159 -45.57 -38.47 -9.86
N ASP A 160 -45.54 -39.40 -8.93
CA ASP A 160 -44.55 -39.76 -7.93
C ASP A 160 -43.37 -40.48 -8.59
N THR A 161 -42.15 -40.25 -8.11
CA THR A 161 -41.07 -41.27 -8.00
C THR A 161 -39.87 -40.65 -7.29
N VAL A 162 -39.65 -41.15 -6.09
CA VAL A 162 -38.41 -41.06 -5.30
C VAL A 162 -37.26 -41.73 -6.05
N ASP A 163 -36.11 -41.06 -6.10
CA ASP A 163 -34.81 -41.72 -6.11
C ASP A 163 -33.77 -40.85 -5.40
N ASP A 164 -33.22 -41.42 -4.33
CA ASP A 164 -32.06 -40.96 -3.59
C ASP A 164 -30.86 -40.85 -4.53
N PHE A 165 -30.25 -39.67 -4.63
CA PHE A 165 -28.85 -39.59 -5.05
C PHE A 165 -28.11 -38.48 -4.29
N GLU A 166 -27.01 -38.91 -3.71
CA GLU A 166 -26.17 -38.23 -2.74
C GLU A 166 -25.76 -36.82 -3.20
N ALA A 167 -25.96 -35.84 -2.32
CA ALA A 167 -25.37 -34.52 -2.44
C ALA A 167 -23.84 -34.62 -2.28
N GLY A 168 -23.14 -34.76 -3.41
CA GLY A 168 -21.71 -34.51 -3.51
C GLY A 168 -21.44 -33.03 -3.29
N ASP A 169 -21.12 -32.66 -2.05
CA ASP A 169 -20.52 -31.39 -1.68
C ASP A 169 -19.15 -31.24 -2.37
N SER A 170 -19.08 -30.33 -3.34
CA SER A 170 -17.83 -29.77 -3.85
C SER A 170 -17.99 -28.26 -4.05
N ARG A 171 -18.30 -27.56 -2.96
CA ARG A 171 -18.06 -26.11 -2.86
C ARG A 171 -16.84 -25.88 -1.97
N ALA A 172 -15.65 -26.03 -2.54
CA ALA A 172 -14.41 -25.73 -1.85
C ALA A 172 -13.41 -24.91 -2.70
N ASP A 173 -13.89 -24.07 -3.63
CA ASP A 173 -13.02 -23.21 -4.45
C ASP A 173 -13.43 -21.71 -4.49
N ASP A 174 -14.52 -21.29 -3.83
CA ASP A 174 -15.09 -19.94 -4.02
C ASP A 174 -14.72 -18.90 -2.92
N GLU A 175 -14.09 -19.33 -1.82
CA GLU A 175 -13.76 -18.42 -0.70
C GLU A 175 -12.41 -17.70 -0.85
N ASN A 176 -11.51 -18.17 -1.72
CA ASN A 176 -10.17 -17.56 -1.89
C ASN A 176 -10.15 -16.40 -2.90
N THR A 177 -11.00 -16.45 -3.94
CA THR A 177 -11.01 -15.50 -5.06
C THR A 177 -11.38 -14.08 -4.62
N GLY A 178 -12.32 -13.94 -3.68
CA GLY A 178 -12.75 -12.63 -3.17
C GLY A 178 -11.73 -11.92 -2.28
N SER A 179 -10.84 -12.66 -1.61
CA SER A 179 -9.76 -12.08 -0.79
C SER A 179 -8.65 -11.54 -1.70
N ASP A 180 -8.27 -12.32 -2.72
CA ASP A 180 -7.22 -11.97 -3.68
C ASP A 180 -7.58 -10.71 -4.50
N ASP A 181 -8.84 -10.59 -4.92
CA ASP A 181 -9.34 -9.41 -5.65
C ASP A 181 -9.31 -8.13 -4.80
N ILE A 182 -9.61 -8.25 -3.50
CA ILE A 182 -9.57 -7.11 -2.55
C ILE A 182 -8.13 -6.70 -2.29
N GLU A 183 -7.22 -7.67 -2.09
CA GLU A 183 -5.80 -7.40 -1.91
C GLU A 183 -5.18 -6.74 -3.15
N ALA A 184 -5.57 -7.18 -4.35
CA ALA A 184 -5.20 -6.53 -5.60
C ALA A 184 -5.71 -5.08 -5.67
N ALA A 185 -6.98 -4.84 -5.33
CA ALA A 185 -7.57 -3.50 -5.34
C ALA A 185 -6.92 -2.54 -4.32
N ILE A 186 -6.49 -3.05 -3.15
CA ILE A 186 -5.73 -2.29 -2.15
C ILE A 186 -4.32 -1.97 -2.65
N ARG A 187 -3.65 -2.93 -3.30
CA ARG A 187 -2.32 -2.72 -3.88
C ARG A 187 -2.35 -1.66 -4.96
N ASP A 188 -3.29 -1.78 -5.89
CA ASP A 188 -3.53 -0.82 -6.96
C ASP A 188 -3.80 0.59 -6.40
N ALA A 189 -4.46 0.68 -5.24
CA ALA A 189 -4.64 1.94 -4.51
C ALA A 189 -3.34 2.65 -4.20
N ARG A 190 -2.46 1.88 -3.56
CA ARG A 190 -1.23 2.36 -2.97
C ARG A 190 -0.23 2.69 -4.06
N ASP A 191 -0.25 1.93 -5.15
CA ASP A 191 0.54 2.19 -6.33
C ASP A 191 0.09 3.47 -7.03
N LEU A 192 -1.23 3.68 -7.21
CA LEU A 192 -1.74 4.92 -7.80
C LEU A 192 -1.37 6.16 -6.98
N ASP A 193 -1.57 6.10 -5.65
CA ASP A 193 -1.16 7.17 -4.73
C ASP A 193 0.34 7.45 -4.84
N SER A 194 1.17 6.41 -4.76
CA SER A 194 2.63 6.56 -4.84
C SER A 194 3.05 7.17 -6.16
N ARG A 195 2.52 6.70 -7.29
CA ARG A 195 2.84 7.21 -8.64
C ARG A 195 2.54 8.70 -8.78
N LEU A 196 1.39 9.17 -8.30
CA LEU A 196 1.05 10.60 -8.37
C LEU A 196 2.03 11.45 -7.55
N HIS A 197 2.28 11.05 -6.30
CA HIS A 197 3.20 11.77 -5.41
C HIS A 197 4.66 11.71 -5.87
N ASP A 198 5.09 10.61 -6.49
CA ASP A 198 6.41 10.45 -7.11
C ASP A 198 6.56 11.37 -8.32
N LEU A 199 5.61 11.34 -9.26
CA LEU A 199 5.63 12.19 -10.44
C LEU A 199 5.72 13.69 -10.12
N ILE A 200 4.95 14.14 -9.13
CA ILE A 200 4.98 15.54 -8.67
C ILE A 200 6.34 15.89 -8.05
N ALA A 201 6.87 15.01 -7.19
CA ALA A 201 8.16 15.25 -6.53
C ALA A 201 9.31 15.32 -7.54
N ASP A 202 9.32 14.41 -8.52
CA ASP A 202 10.38 14.33 -9.55
C ASP A 202 10.31 15.51 -10.51
N SER A 203 9.09 16.00 -10.81
CA SER A 203 8.88 17.12 -11.73
C SER A 203 8.96 18.49 -11.07
N CYS A 204 9.15 18.58 -9.74
CA CYS A 204 9.16 19.87 -9.03
C CYS A 204 10.40 20.72 -9.32
N GLY A 205 11.44 20.17 -9.96
CA GLY A 205 12.65 20.90 -10.33
C GLY A 205 13.51 21.39 -9.15
N ASN A 206 13.17 21.00 -7.91
CA ASN A 206 13.94 21.31 -6.72
C ASN A 206 14.48 20.01 -6.10
N ARG A 207 15.78 19.76 -6.30
CA ARG A 207 16.46 18.53 -5.82
C ARG A 207 16.35 18.32 -4.31
N PHE A 208 16.38 19.38 -3.52
CA PHE A 208 16.29 19.28 -2.06
C PHE A 208 14.87 18.95 -1.64
N LEU A 209 13.87 19.59 -2.25
CA LEU A 209 12.47 19.30 -1.99
C LEU A 209 12.10 17.87 -2.40
N CYS A 210 12.52 17.42 -3.59
CA CYS A 210 12.36 16.04 -4.04
C CYS A 210 12.97 15.05 -3.03
N SER A 211 14.22 15.28 -2.62
CA SER A 211 14.90 14.43 -1.64
C SER A 211 14.17 14.38 -0.29
N GLU A 212 13.66 15.51 0.19
CA GLU A 212 12.95 15.56 1.47
C GLU A 212 11.57 14.87 1.39
N LEU A 213 10.86 15.03 0.27
CA LEU A 213 9.63 14.29 0.00
C LEU A 213 9.88 12.78 -0.08
N CYS A 214 10.97 12.33 -0.72
CA CYS A 214 11.36 10.93 -0.72
C CYS A 214 11.63 10.38 0.68
N ARG A 215 12.33 11.15 1.54
CA ARG A 215 12.59 10.77 2.93
C ARG A 215 11.29 10.64 3.73
N MET A 216 10.40 11.63 3.59
CA MET A 216 9.10 11.63 4.26
C MET A 216 8.15 10.53 3.76
N LYS A 217 8.24 10.12 2.49
CA LYS A 217 7.45 8.99 1.96
C LYS A 217 7.75 7.70 2.70
N LEU A 218 8.99 7.46 3.12
CA LEU A 218 9.35 6.25 3.84
C LEU A 218 8.71 6.19 5.23
N LEU A 219 8.80 7.30 5.98
CA LEU A 219 8.12 7.46 7.25
C LEU A 219 6.61 7.33 7.08
N PHE A 220 6.06 7.96 6.05
CA PHE A 220 4.63 7.94 5.79
C PHE A 220 4.11 6.54 5.41
N ARG A 221 4.83 5.77 4.59
CA ARG A 221 4.50 4.37 4.27
C ARG A 221 4.47 3.52 5.53
N THR A 222 5.42 3.73 6.43
CA THR A 222 5.44 3.08 7.75
C THR A 222 4.16 3.37 8.53
N PHE A 223 3.82 4.65 8.66
CA PHE A 223 2.65 5.05 9.44
C PHE A 223 1.36 4.56 8.81
N ARG A 224 1.25 4.65 7.48
CA ARG A 224 0.12 4.11 6.73
C ARG A 224 -0.01 2.61 6.97
N ASP A 225 1.05 1.84 6.78
CA ASP A 225 0.97 0.37 6.81
C ASP A 225 0.76 -0.17 8.23
N VAL A 226 1.32 0.49 9.26
CA VAL A 226 1.06 0.18 10.68
C VAL A 226 -0.35 0.63 11.12
N ALA A 227 -0.80 1.82 10.72
CA ALA A 227 -2.18 2.27 11.02
C ALA A 227 -3.24 1.46 10.25
N TRP A 228 -2.84 0.76 9.19
CA TRP A 228 -3.71 -0.02 8.32
C TRP A 228 -3.78 -1.52 8.70
N ASP A 229 -3.33 -1.92 9.90
CA ASP A 229 -3.59 -3.27 10.37
C ASP A 229 -5.06 -3.44 10.81
N ARG A 230 -5.91 -3.71 9.82
CA ARG A 230 -6.97 -4.72 9.83
C ARG A 230 -7.68 -4.69 8.49
N ARG A 231 -7.37 -5.69 7.65
CA ARG A 231 -8.09 -6.12 6.43
C ARG A 231 -9.60 -5.96 6.60
N SER A 232 -10.14 -4.77 6.31
CA SER A 232 -11.56 -4.53 6.36
C SER A 232 -12.02 -4.03 5.01
N VAL A 233 -12.86 -4.84 4.39
CA VAL A 233 -13.72 -4.51 3.25
C VAL A 233 -14.46 -3.17 3.44
N ARG A 234 -14.56 -2.67 4.69
CA ARG A 234 -15.14 -1.37 5.06
C ARG A 234 -14.42 -0.16 4.46
N ASP A 235 -13.19 -0.31 3.98
CA ASP A 235 -12.38 0.80 3.50
C ASP A 235 -12.43 0.99 1.97
N LEU A 236 -13.04 0.06 1.23
CA LEU A 236 -13.23 0.16 -0.23
C LEU A 236 -13.87 1.49 -0.69
N PRO A 237 -14.86 2.07 0.02
CA PRO A 237 -15.42 3.37 -0.35
C PRO A 237 -14.42 4.53 -0.24
N ARG A 238 -13.44 4.45 0.67
CA ARG A 238 -12.41 5.50 0.83
C ARG A 238 -11.53 5.59 -0.41
N PHE A 239 -11.24 4.47 -1.06
CA PHE A 239 -10.43 4.47 -2.28
C PHE A 239 -11.06 5.22 -3.45
N ALA A 240 -12.38 5.16 -3.57
CA ALA A 240 -13.12 5.93 -4.57
C ALA A 240 -13.06 7.44 -4.27
N GLU A 241 -13.05 7.81 -2.99
CA GLU A 241 -12.89 9.19 -2.54
C GLU A 241 -11.46 9.70 -2.78
N GLU A 242 -10.44 8.90 -2.47
CA GLU A 242 -9.04 9.20 -2.78
C GLU A 242 -8.82 9.41 -4.27
N ALA A 243 -9.40 8.56 -5.11
CA ALA A 243 -9.30 8.73 -6.55
C ALA A 243 -9.95 10.04 -7.05
N ARG A 244 -11.05 10.50 -6.41
CA ARG A 244 -11.64 11.82 -6.70
C ARG A 244 -10.73 12.96 -6.27
N GLU A 245 -10.12 12.84 -5.10
CA GLU A 245 -9.16 13.82 -4.57
C GLU A 245 -7.93 13.95 -5.49
N HIS A 246 -7.37 12.80 -5.93
CA HIS A 246 -6.27 12.74 -6.89
C HIS A 246 -6.65 13.36 -8.23
N LEU A 247 -7.81 13.03 -8.78
CA LEU A 247 -8.29 13.61 -10.03
C LEU A 247 -8.39 15.13 -9.96
N ALA A 248 -8.85 15.69 -8.83
CA ALA A 248 -8.89 17.15 -8.65
C ALA A 248 -7.50 17.81 -8.63
N ILE A 249 -6.46 17.10 -8.16
CA ILE A 249 -5.07 17.58 -8.24
C ILE A 249 -4.61 17.57 -9.70
N ILE A 250 -4.85 16.45 -10.39
CA ILE A 250 -4.45 16.24 -11.78
C ILE A 250 -5.13 17.25 -12.70
N ASP A 251 -6.43 17.50 -12.54
CA ASP A 251 -7.17 18.50 -13.31
C ASP A 251 -6.58 19.90 -13.12
N GLY A 252 -6.17 20.26 -11.90
CA GLY A 252 -5.46 21.51 -11.65
C GLY A 252 -4.13 21.61 -12.41
N LEU A 253 -3.36 20.51 -12.42
CA LEU A 253 -2.07 20.43 -13.15
C LEU A 253 -2.26 20.48 -14.67
N LEU A 254 -3.26 19.77 -15.21
CA LEU A 254 -3.61 19.77 -16.65
C LEU A 254 -4.02 21.16 -17.13
N ASN A 255 -4.76 21.91 -16.31
CA ASN A 255 -5.19 23.27 -16.63
C ASN A 255 -4.10 24.33 -16.40
N GLY A 256 -2.92 23.94 -15.90
CA GLY A 256 -1.87 24.89 -15.52
C GLY A 256 -2.21 25.75 -14.28
N ASP A 257 -3.27 25.42 -13.55
CA ASP A 257 -3.67 26.11 -12.32
C ASP A 257 -2.99 25.49 -11.10
N SER A 258 -1.75 25.91 -10.88
CA SER A 258 -0.93 25.51 -9.72
C SER A 258 -1.60 25.80 -8.38
N THR A 259 -2.48 26.80 -8.30
CA THR A 259 -3.16 27.18 -7.05
C THR A 259 -4.33 26.25 -6.76
N ALA A 260 -5.13 25.90 -7.77
CA ALA A 260 -6.16 24.88 -7.65
C ALA A 260 -5.55 23.52 -7.30
N ALA A 261 -4.51 23.09 -8.02
CA ALA A 261 -3.81 21.83 -7.76
C ALA A 261 -3.26 21.77 -6.33
N SER A 262 -2.61 22.84 -5.86
CA SER A 262 -2.08 22.92 -4.49
C SER A 262 -3.18 22.89 -3.43
N ARG A 263 -4.32 23.56 -3.66
CA ARG A 263 -5.47 23.48 -2.74
C ARG A 263 -6.06 22.07 -2.70
N ALA A 264 -6.17 21.40 -3.85
CA ALA A 264 -6.63 20.01 -3.91
C ALA A 264 -5.67 19.08 -3.15
N MET A 265 -4.35 19.24 -3.34
CA MET A 265 -3.32 18.48 -2.62
C MET A 265 -3.41 18.68 -1.10
N SER A 266 -3.58 19.93 -0.65
CA SER A 266 -3.76 20.26 0.76
C SER A 266 -4.96 19.55 1.38
N ARG A 267 -6.09 19.48 0.66
CA ARG A 267 -7.29 18.77 1.09
C ARG A 267 -7.08 17.25 1.11
N HIS A 268 -6.46 16.69 0.08
CA HIS A 268 -6.14 15.27 -0.03
C HIS A 268 -5.31 14.78 1.18
N ILE A 269 -4.19 15.46 1.49
CA ILE A 269 -3.33 15.10 2.63
C ILE A 269 -4.09 15.20 3.96
N TYR A 270 -4.92 16.23 4.12
CA TYR A 270 -5.71 16.42 5.33
C TYR A 270 -6.81 15.35 5.48
N SER A 271 -7.45 14.96 4.38
CA SER A 271 -8.44 13.89 4.31
C SER A 271 -7.82 12.54 4.67
N GLY A 272 -6.68 12.21 4.07
CA GLY A 272 -5.90 11.01 4.39
C GLY A 272 -5.47 10.96 5.86
N MET A 273 -4.95 12.07 6.40
CA MET A 273 -4.57 12.18 7.81
C MET A 273 -5.75 11.85 8.75
N LYS A 274 -6.92 12.47 8.51
CA LYS A 274 -8.13 12.18 9.29
C LYS A 274 -8.51 10.71 9.23
N TYR A 275 -8.34 10.09 8.07
CA TYR A 275 -8.65 8.69 7.87
C TYR A 275 -7.72 7.78 8.66
N TRP A 276 -6.41 7.93 8.49
CA TRP A 276 -5.40 7.08 9.13
C TRP A 276 -5.36 7.25 10.65
N SER A 277 -5.74 8.43 11.17
CA SER A 277 -5.80 8.66 12.62
C SER A 277 -6.93 7.93 13.36
N ARG A 278 -7.90 7.31 12.67
CA ARG A 278 -9.11 6.74 13.30
C ARG A 278 -8.82 5.53 14.21
N GLY A 279 -7.75 4.79 13.92
CA GLY A 279 -7.38 3.56 14.64
C GLY A 279 -6.18 3.72 15.59
N LEU A 280 -5.61 4.91 15.70
CA LEU A 280 -4.36 5.13 16.44
C LEU A 280 -4.63 5.60 17.89
N PRO A 281 -3.73 5.26 18.84
CA PRO A 281 -3.75 5.85 20.17
C PRO A 281 -3.52 7.37 20.09
N GLN A 282 -4.14 8.12 21.01
CA GLN A 282 -4.02 9.58 21.08
C GLN A 282 -2.56 10.04 21.27
#